data_AF-A0A1M7TPE9-F1
#
_entry.id   AF-A0A1M7TPE9-F1
#
_cell.length_a   1.000
_cell.length_b   1.000
_cell.length_c   1.000
_cell.angle_alpha   90.00
_cell.angle_beta   90.00
_cell.angle_gamma   90.00
#
_symmetry.space_group_name_H-M   'P 1'
#
loop_
_entity.id
_entity.type
_entity.pdbx_description
1 polymer ?
#
loop_
_entity_poly.entity_id
_entity_poly.type
_entity_poly.pdbx_seq_one_letter_code
_entity_poly.pdbx_strand_id
1 'polypeptide(L)'
;MHPGRSGRSLGERAARSGVARPEAPTAPRPVDTAAREGRARGRHCWVHDPPGAPGVWPGLLVEWRQSDGGWSGRVTYAVAGPQGTVLVEAWVPAALLEQR
;
A
#
# COMPACT_ATOMS: atom_id res chain seq x y z
N MET A 1 7.99 28.52 -17.43
CA MET A 1 7.74 29.12 -16.11
C MET A 1 6.38 28.66 -15.59
N HIS A 2 6.38 27.98 -14.44
CA HIS A 2 5.31 27.81 -13.43
C HIS A 2 3.87 27.26 -13.79
N PRO A 3 3.21 26.60 -12.81
CA PRO A 3 2.24 25.51 -12.97
C PRO A 3 0.77 25.91 -12.68
N GLY A 4 -0.20 25.01 -12.89
CA GLY A 4 -1.62 25.28 -12.65
C GLY A 4 -2.48 24.08 -12.25
N ARG A 5 -2.46 23.75 -10.96
CA ARG A 5 -3.60 23.34 -10.11
C ARG A 5 -4.57 22.26 -10.65
N SER A 6 -4.42 21.04 -10.15
CA SER A 6 -5.44 19.97 -10.23
C SER A 6 -6.77 20.45 -9.63
N GLY A 7 -7.74 20.73 -10.50
CA GLY A 7 -9.13 20.95 -10.10
C GLY A 7 -9.78 19.63 -9.68
N ARG A 8 -10.76 19.72 -8.76
CA ARG A 8 -11.51 18.64 -8.11
C ARG A 8 -11.63 17.33 -8.89
N SER A 9 -11.53 16.22 -8.18
CA SER A 9 -11.66 14.89 -8.78
C SER A 9 -13.06 14.64 -9.34
N LEU A 10 -13.19 13.65 -10.23
CA LEU A 10 -14.47 13.23 -10.79
C LEU A 10 -15.44 12.71 -9.71
N GLY A 11 -14.93 12.11 -8.63
CA GLY A 11 -15.73 11.61 -7.50
C GLY A 11 -16.36 12.74 -6.67
N GLU A 12 -15.64 13.84 -6.49
CA GLU A 12 -16.15 15.03 -5.78
C GLU A 12 -17.26 15.76 -6.56
N ARG A 13 -17.24 15.70 -7.89
CA ARG A 13 -18.32 16.29 -8.72
C ARG A 13 -19.59 15.45 -8.65
N ALA A 14 -19.46 14.13 -8.60
CA ALA A 14 -20.60 13.21 -8.50
C ALA A 14 -21.31 13.29 -7.14
N ALA A 15 -20.57 13.44 -6.04
CA ALA A 15 -21.14 13.55 -4.69
C ALA A 15 -22.01 14.81 -4.48
N ARG A 16 -21.86 15.83 -5.34
CA ARG A 16 -22.58 17.12 -5.22
C ARG A 16 -23.75 17.28 -6.18
N SER A 17 -23.97 16.37 -7.14
CA SER A 17 -25.06 16.49 -8.12
C SER A 17 -26.39 15.91 -7.63
N GLY A 18 -26.44 15.30 -6.44
CA GLY A 18 -27.69 14.82 -5.84
C GLY A 18 -28.34 13.62 -6.55
N VAL A 19 -27.66 12.97 -7.50
CA VAL A 19 -28.18 11.79 -8.20
C VAL A 19 -28.02 10.57 -7.30
N ALA A 20 -29.14 10.03 -6.77
CA ALA A 20 -29.14 8.73 -6.10
C ALA A 20 -28.70 7.64 -7.09
N ARG A 21 -27.75 6.79 -6.70
CA ARG A 21 -27.31 5.66 -7.52
C ARG A 21 -28.35 4.54 -7.43
N PRO A 22 -28.99 4.11 -8.54
CA PRO A 22 -29.81 2.91 -8.53
C PRO A 22 -28.90 1.70 -8.25
N GLU A 23 -29.32 0.84 -7.33
CA GLU A 23 -28.65 -0.42 -7.04
C GLU A 23 -28.95 -1.42 -8.16
N ALA A 24 -27.95 -1.70 -8.99
CA ALA A 24 -28.03 -2.72 -10.03
C ALA A 24 -27.42 -4.04 -9.53
N PRO A 25 -28.09 -5.20 -9.73
CA PRO A 25 -27.47 -6.50 -9.49
C PRO A 25 -26.28 -6.66 -10.45
N THR A 26 -25.07 -6.76 -9.92
CA THR A 26 -23.84 -6.76 -10.72
C THR A 26 -23.49 -8.18 -11.14
N ALA A 27 -23.61 -8.47 -12.45
CA ALA A 27 -22.94 -9.60 -13.10
C ALA A 27 -21.43 -9.58 -12.80
N PRO A 28 -20.73 -10.73 -12.68
CA PRO A 28 -19.31 -10.73 -12.36
C PRO A 28 -18.54 -9.98 -13.46
N ARG A 29 -17.96 -8.83 -13.10
CA ARG A 29 -17.06 -8.08 -13.99
C ARG A 29 -15.90 -9.02 -14.36
N PRO A 30 -15.43 -9.02 -15.63
CA PRO A 30 -14.15 -9.62 -15.94
C PRO A 30 -13.12 -9.01 -14.99
N VAL A 31 -12.56 -9.86 -14.15
CA VAL A 31 -11.52 -9.46 -13.22
C VAL A 31 -10.34 -9.01 -14.06
N ASP A 32 -9.96 -7.75 -13.92
CA ASP A 32 -8.82 -7.16 -14.61
C ASP A 32 -7.54 -7.90 -14.17
N THR A 33 -7.17 -8.93 -14.91
CA THR A 33 -6.00 -9.77 -14.66
C THR A 33 -4.72 -8.96 -14.78
N ALA A 34 -4.66 -7.97 -15.67
CA ALA A 34 -3.51 -7.09 -15.83
C ALA A 34 -3.31 -6.17 -14.61
N ALA A 35 -4.38 -5.62 -14.03
CA ALA A 35 -4.29 -4.87 -12.77
C ALA A 35 -3.87 -5.75 -11.57
N ARG A 36 -4.20 -7.05 -11.60
CA ARG A 36 -3.73 -8.03 -10.60
C ARG A 36 -2.27 -8.40 -10.78
N GLU A 37 -1.80 -8.55 -12.01
CA GLU A 37 -0.40 -8.83 -12.33
C GLU A 37 0.54 -7.68 -11.96
N GLY A 38 0.09 -6.42 -12.11
CA GLY A 38 0.82 -5.25 -11.59
C GLY A 38 0.84 -5.15 -10.06
N ARG A 39 -0.20 -5.67 -9.38
CA ARG A 39 -0.26 -5.78 -7.91
C ARG A 39 0.59 -6.91 -7.33
N ALA A 40 0.84 -7.97 -8.11
CA ALA A 40 1.54 -9.17 -7.68
C ALA A 40 3.07 -9.01 -7.65
N ARG A 41 3.62 -7.94 -8.23
CA ARG A 41 5.05 -7.63 -8.12
C ARG A 41 5.30 -7.01 -6.75
N GLY A 42 6.14 -7.66 -5.94
CA GLY A 42 6.60 -7.08 -4.68
C GLY A 42 7.13 -5.66 -4.93
N ARG A 43 6.73 -4.71 -4.09
CA ARG A 43 7.12 -3.30 -4.22
C ARG A 43 8.26 -3.00 -3.27
N HIS A 44 9.25 -2.25 -3.76
CA HIS A 44 10.30 -1.74 -2.90
C HIS A 44 9.69 -0.77 -1.87
N CYS A 45 10.09 -0.91 -0.63
CA CYS A 45 9.70 -0.01 0.44
C CYS A 45 10.84 0.20 1.44
N TRP A 46 10.67 1.20 2.29
CA TRP A 46 11.52 1.45 3.45
C TRP A 46 10.73 1.15 4.70
N VAL A 47 11.35 0.37 5.58
CA VAL A 47 10.82 0.01 6.90
C VAL A 47 11.48 0.92 7.91
N HIS A 48 10.67 1.71 8.61
CA HIS A 48 11.13 2.68 9.61
C HIS A 48 11.03 2.09 11.02
N ASP A 49 12.14 2.16 11.75
CA ASP A 49 12.30 1.80 13.17
C ASP A 49 11.60 0.49 13.58
N PRO A 50 11.88 -0.65 12.90
CA PRO A 50 11.30 -1.92 13.30
C PRO A 50 11.74 -2.32 14.72
N PRO A 51 10.88 -3.03 15.47
CA PRO A 51 11.20 -3.48 16.84
C PRO A 51 12.52 -4.26 16.88
N GLY A 52 13.46 -3.82 17.72
CA GLY A 52 14.77 -4.46 17.90
C GLY A 52 15.83 -4.06 16.87
N ALA A 53 15.49 -3.25 15.85
CA ALA A 53 16.45 -2.75 14.86
C ALA A 53 16.12 -1.30 14.42
N PRO A 54 16.36 -0.28 15.28
CA PRO A 54 16.12 1.12 14.94
C PRO A 54 16.82 1.55 13.63
N GLY A 55 16.23 2.47 12.88
CA GLY A 55 16.73 2.95 11.58
C GLY A 55 15.80 2.65 10.41
N VAL A 56 16.31 2.87 9.20
CA VAL A 56 15.55 2.76 7.94
C VAL A 56 16.11 1.63 7.08
N TRP A 57 15.30 0.62 6.81
CA TRP A 57 15.76 -0.62 6.16
C TRP A 57 15.09 -0.83 4.80
N PRO A 58 15.84 -1.27 3.78
CA PRO A 58 15.26 -1.64 2.50
C PRO A 58 14.46 -2.93 2.64
N GLY A 59 13.23 -2.93 2.12
CA GLY A 59 12.34 -4.08 2.17
C GLY A 59 11.53 -4.28 0.90
N LEU A 60 10.96 -5.47 0.80
CA LEU A 60 10.03 -5.85 -0.26
C LEU A 60 8.64 -6.05 0.35
N LEU A 61 7.72 -5.16 0.02
CA LEU A 61 6.32 -5.25 0.38
C LEU A 61 5.60 -6.19 -0.59
N VAL A 62 5.10 -7.31 -0.08
CA VAL A 62 4.51 -8.39 -0.89
C VAL A 62 3.00 -8.48 -0.76
N GLU A 63 2.44 -8.03 0.36
CA GLU A 63 1.02 -8.20 0.67
C GLU A 63 0.50 -7.05 1.54
N TRP A 64 -0.79 -6.70 1.40
CA TRP A 64 -1.49 -5.78 2.30
C TRP A 64 -2.63 -6.51 2.99
N ARG A 65 -2.82 -6.23 4.28
CA ARG A 65 -4.01 -6.64 5.04
C ARG A 65 -4.60 -5.45 5.79
N GLN A 66 -5.91 -5.50 6.02
CA GLN A 66 -6.62 -4.59 6.91
C GLN A 66 -7.05 -5.38 8.15
N SER A 67 -6.81 -4.81 9.34
CA SER A 67 -7.32 -5.30 10.62
C SER A 67 -7.92 -4.14 11.42
N ASP A 68 -8.43 -4.40 12.62
CA ASP A 68 -9.03 -3.37 13.49
C ASP A 68 -8.05 -2.21 13.80
N GLY A 69 -6.74 -2.47 13.76
CA GLY A 69 -5.67 -1.47 13.94
C GLY A 69 -5.29 -0.70 12.67
N GLY A 70 -5.99 -0.92 11.55
CA GLY A 70 -5.73 -0.28 10.27
C GLY A 70 -4.98 -1.18 9.28
N TRP A 71 -4.24 -0.56 8.36
CA TRP A 71 -3.52 -1.27 7.31
C TRP A 71 -2.15 -1.72 7.77
N SER A 72 -1.77 -2.95 7.39
CA SER A 72 -0.42 -3.48 7.56
C SER A 72 0.07 -4.13 6.28
N GLY A 73 1.36 -3.96 5.99
CA GLY A 73 2.03 -4.60 4.87
C GLY A 73 2.86 -5.79 5.34
N ARG A 74 2.82 -6.92 4.61
CA ARG A 74 3.77 -8.01 4.81
C ARG A 74 5.05 -7.65 4.06
N VAL A 75 6.14 -7.51 4.80
CA VAL A 75 7.41 -7.04 4.27
C VAL A 75 8.51 -8.03 4.62
N THR A 76 9.36 -8.31 3.65
CA THR A 76 10.63 -9.00 3.87
C THR A 76 11.77 -7.99 3.81
N TYR A 77 12.63 -7.92 4.82
CA TYR A 77 13.75 -6.98 4.89
C TYR A 77 14.93 -7.58 5.65
N ALA A 78 16.13 -7.07 5.39
CA ALA A 78 17.35 -7.53 6.05
C ALA A 78 17.80 -6.50 7.10
N VAL A 79 18.13 -6.98 8.29
CA VAL A 79 18.70 -6.16 9.38
C VAL A 79 20.11 -6.64 9.71
N ALA A 80 21.04 -5.70 9.86
CA ALA A 80 22.39 -6.00 10.32
C ALA A 80 22.41 -6.07 11.85
N GLY A 81 22.88 -7.18 12.41
CA GLY A 81 23.04 -7.37 13.85
C GLY A 81 24.45 -7.83 14.24
N PRO A 82 24.74 -7.97 15.55
CA PRO A 82 26.06 -8.36 16.04
C PRO A 82 26.57 -9.72 15.50
N GLN A 83 25.65 -10.64 15.21
CA GLN A 83 25.92 -11.98 14.71
C GLN A 83 25.86 -12.08 13.18
N GLY A 84 25.67 -10.95 12.48
CA GLY A 84 25.52 -10.87 11.03
C GLY A 84 24.13 -10.43 10.58
N THR A 85 23.87 -10.55 9.29
CA THR A 85 22.61 -10.14 8.66
C THR A 85 21.53 -11.18 8.88
N VAL A 86 20.35 -10.73 9.33
CA VAL A 86 19.16 -11.58 9.49
C VAL A 86 18.08 -11.12 8.51
N LEU A 87 17.43 -12.09 7.86
CA LEU A 87 16.24 -11.84 7.05
C LEU A 87 15.00 -11.91 7.93
N VAL A 88 14.21 -10.86 7.92
CA VAL A 88 12.96 -10.75 8.69
C VAL A 88 11.79 -10.73 7.72
N GLU A 89 10.75 -11.48 8.04
CA GLU A 89 9.45 -11.38 7.40
C GLU A 89 8.40 -11.06 8.47
N ALA A 90 7.70 -9.94 8.32
CA ALA A 90 6.74 -9.48 9.32
C ALA A 90 5.59 -8.67 8.69
N TRP A 91 4.47 -8.62 9.42
CA TRP A 91 3.42 -7.63 9.18
C TRP A 91 3.78 -6.33 9.89
N VAL A 92 3.98 -5.27 9.12
CA VAL A 92 4.39 -3.95 9.60
C VAL A 92 3.24 -2.94 9.40
N PRO A 93 2.89 -2.12 10.41
CA PRO A 93 1.91 -1.06 10.25
C PRO A 93 2.24 -0.15 9.06
N ALA A 94 1.23 0.25 8.27
CA ALA A 94 1.44 1.08 7.09
C ALA A 94 2.14 2.41 7.40
N ALA A 95 1.96 2.95 8.61
CA ALA A 95 2.61 4.19 9.06
C ALA A 95 4.14 4.09 9.16
N LEU A 96 4.70 2.87 9.22
CA LEU A 96 6.14 2.63 9.26
C LEU A 96 6.71 2.24 7.88
N LEU A 97 5.89 2.26 6.83
CA LEU A 97 6.27 1.85 5.48
C LEU A 97 6.22 3.02 4.51
N GLU A 98 7.33 3.25 3.81
CA GLU A 98 7.43 4.23 2.73
C GLU A 98 7.69 3.52 1.39
N GLN A 99 6.74 3.61 0.46
CA GLN A 99 6.89 3.06 -0.89
C GLN A 99 7.57 4.07 -1.82
N ARG A 100 8.41 3.59 -2.73
CA ARG A 100 9.10 4.40 -3.75
C ARG A 100 8.52 4.20 -5.14
#